data_AF-A0A964BM27-F1
#
_entry.id   AF-A0A964BM27-F1
#
_cell.length_a   1.000
_cell.length_b   1.000
_cell.length_c   1.000
_cell.angle_alpha   90.00
_cell.angle_beta   90.00
_cell.angle_gamma   90.00
#
_symmetry.space_group_name_H-M   'P 1'
#
loop_
_entity.id
_entity.type
_entity.pdbx_description
1 polymer ?
#
loop_
_entity_poly.entity_id
_entity_poly.type
_entity_poly.pdbx_seq_one_letter_code
_entity_poly.pdbx_strand_id
1 'polypeptide(L)' 'MNQIRIEVVIAIKNRIFMIYHSTGHCYQFSIIDEFECTYDYPEVFYTVEAAETEARKAVNTLSD' A
#
# COMPACT_ATOMS: atom_id res chain seq x y z
N MET A 1 -8.19 -3.16 -21.35
CA MET A 1 -7.13 -2.38 -20.68
C MET A 1 -7.33 -2.54 -19.19
N ASN A 2 -6.42 -3.21 -18.49
CA ASN A 2 -6.45 -3.23 -17.03
C ASN A 2 -5.99 -1.85 -16.54
N GLN A 3 -6.95 -1.02 -16.14
CA GLN A 3 -6.65 0.24 -15.48
C GLN A 3 -6.32 -0.07 -14.01
N ILE A 4 -5.10 0.28 -13.58
CA ILE A 4 -4.77 0.28 -12.16
C ILE A 4 -5.48 1.48 -11.55
N ARG A 5 -6.37 1.24 -10.60
CA ARG A 5 -7.03 2.28 -9.83
C ARG A 5 -6.34 2.42 -8.49
N ILE A 6 -5.73 3.57 -8.27
CA ILE A 6 -5.21 3.97 -6.96
C ILE A 6 -6.39 4.51 -6.15
N GLU A 7 -6.66 3.90 -5.01
CA GLU A 7 -7.77 4.30 -4.13
C GLU A 7 -7.29 5.28 -3.06
N VAL A 8 -6.09 5.05 -2.52
CA VAL A 8 -5.56 5.81 -1.39
C VAL A 8 -4.06 6.02 -1.56
N VAL A 9 -3.61 7.24 -1.26
CA VAL A 9 -2.19 7.60 -1.16
C VAL A 9 -1.95 8.22 0.20
N ILE A 10 -1.04 7.67 0.98
CA ILE A 10 -0.73 8.10 2.35
C ILE A 10 0.77 8.33 2.47
N ALA A 11 1.18 9.51 2.95
CA ALA A 11 2.57 9.80 3.27
C ALA A 11 2.79 9.73 4.80
N ILE A 12 3.69 8.86 5.27
CA ILE A 12 4.04 8.73 6.69
C ILE A 12 5.55 8.46 6.80
N LYS A 13 6.25 9.23 7.66
CA LYS A 13 7.69 9.04 8.00
C LYS A 13 8.58 8.81 6.76
N ASN A 14 8.61 9.77 5.84
CA ASN A 14 9.37 9.74 4.57
C ASN A 14 9.02 8.59 3.61
N ARG A 15 7.90 7.91 3.80
CA ARG A 15 7.43 6.85 2.93
C ARG A 15 6.06 7.17 2.38
N ILE A 16 5.80 6.72 1.15
CA ILE A 16 4.51 6.81 0.51
C ILE A 16 3.92 5.40 0.44
N PHE A 17 2.68 5.27 0.88
CA PHE A 17 1.89 4.05 0.77
C PHE A 17 0.82 4.30 -0.28
N MET A 18 0.77 3.42 -1.29
CA MET A 18 -0.26 3.46 -2.32
C MET A 18 -1.12 2.22 -2.19
N ILE A 19 -2.41 2.40 -1.97
CA ILE A 19 -3.39 1.31 -1.99
C ILE A 19 -4.07 1.33 -3.35
N TYR A 20 -4.07 0.20 -4.03
CA TYR A 20 -4.62 0.06 -5.37
C TYR A 20 -5.44 -1.21 -5.50
N HIS A 21 -6.39 -1.15 -6.43
CA HIS A 21 -7.22 -2.29 -6.80
C HIS A 21 -6.48 -3.13 -7.84
N SER A 22 -6.09 -4.35 -7.46
CA SER A 22 -5.35 -5.27 -8.29
C SER A 22 -6.24 -5.94 -9.35
N THR A 23 -5.61 -6.60 -10.32
CA THR A 23 -6.30 -7.33 -11.39
C THR A 23 -7.09 -8.55 -10.88
N GLY A 24 -6.84 -8.98 -9.63
CA GLY A 24 -7.57 -10.07 -8.97
C GLY A 24 -8.87 -9.63 -8.27
N HIS A 25 -9.29 -8.38 -8.45
CA HIS A 25 -10.42 -7.76 -7.71
C HIS A 25 -10.19 -7.66 -6.19
N CYS A 26 -8.93 -7.54 -5.78
CA CYS A 26 -8.54 -7.33 -4.38
C CYS A 26 -7.76 -6.02 -4.23
N TYR A 27 -7.69 -5.51 -3.02
CA TYR A 27 -6.87 -4.35 -2.66
C TYR A 27 -5.49 -4.81 -2.22
N GLN A 28 -4.46 -4.12 -2.69
CA GLN A 28 -3.07 -4.34 -2.29
C GLN A 28 -2.45 -2.99 -2.01
N PHE A 29 -1.34 -2.97 -1.29
CA PHE A 29 -0.56 -1.74 -1.15
C PHE A 29 0.91 -1.94 -1.47
N SER A 30 1.52 -0.88 -1.99
CA SER A 30 2.97 -0.78 -2.19
C SER A 30 3.52 0.36 -1.35
N ILE A 31 4.78 0.21 -0.94
CA ILE A 31 5.54 1.20 -0.19
C ILE A 31 6.59 1.78 -1.12
N ILE A 32 6.66 3.10 -1.20
CA ILE A 32 7.74 3.83 -1.86
C ILE A 32 8.56 4.50 -0.76
N ASP A 33 9.86 4.22 -0.72
CA ASP A 33 10.78 4.86 0.22
C ASP A 33 11.40 6.15 -0.33
N GLU A 34 12.26 6.77 0.47
CA GLU A 34 12.93 8.03 0.13
C GLU A 34 13.96 7.90 -1.01
N PHE A 35 14.34 6.67 -1.38
CA PHE A 35 15.20 6.36 -2.52
C PHE A 35 14.41 5.97 -3.77
N GLU A 36 13.09 6.20 -3.76
CA GLU A 36 12.15 5.83 -4.84
C GLU A 36 12.06 4.31 -5.08
N CYS A 37 12.55 3.49 -4.13
CA CYS A 37 12.40 2.04 -4.21
C CYS A 37 10.96 1.66 -3.87
N THR A 38 10.37 0.80 -4.72
CA THR A 38 9.00 0.31 -4.55
C THR A 38 9.00 -1.12 -4.04
N TYR A 39 8.24 -1.38 -2.98
CA TYR A 39 8.05 -2.69 -2.38
C TYR A 39 6.57 -3.04 -2.34
N ASP A 40 6.21 -4.15 -2.96
CA ASP A 40 4.85 -4.67 -2.93
C ASP A 40 4.62 -5.47 -1.65
N TYR A 41 3.54 -5.17 -0.94
CA TYR A 41 3.13 -5.99 0.18
C TYR A 41 2.56 -7.31 -0.35
N PRO A 42 2.98 -8.48 0.17
CA PRO A 42 2.65 -9.78 -0.44
C PRO A 42 1.19 -10.20 -0.22
N GLU A 43 0.50 -9.62 0.77
CA GLU A 43 -0.88 -9.95 1.07
C GLU A 43 -1.87 -9.08 0.29
N VAL A 44 -3.03 -9.66 -0.01
CA VAL A 44 -4.16 -8.99 -0.65
C VAL A 44 -5.33 -8.88 0.33
N PHE A 45 -6.10 -7.82 0.21
CA PHE A 45 -7.19 -7.46 1.11
C PHE A 45 -8.51 -7.35 0.34
N TYR A 46 -9.62 -7.64 1.01
CA TYR A 46 -10.96 -7.55 0.40
C TYR A 46 -11.60 -6.15 0.52
N THR A 47 -11.02 -5.26 1.32
CA THR A 47 -11.47 -3.87 1.46
C THR A 47 -10.29 -2.89 1.48
N VAL A 48 -10.55 -1.64 1.09
CA VAL A 48 -9.55 -0.55 1.14
C VAL A 48 -9.12 -0.28 2.58
N GLU A 49 -10.07 -0.30 3.51
CA GLU A 49 -9.85 0.01 4.93
C GLU A 49 -8.96 -1.03 5.61
N ALA A 50 -9.08 -2.30 5.22
CA ALA A 50 -8.21 -3.37 5.72
C ALA A 50 -6.76 -3.16 5.22
N ALA A 51 -6.59 -2.88 3.92
CA ALA A 51 -5.28 -2.57 3.35
C ALA A 51 -4.64 -1.33 3.99
N GLU A 52 -5.44 -0.29 4.26
CA GLU A 52 -4.97 0.92 4.92
C GLU A 52 -4.51 0.66 6.36
N THR A 53 -5.31 -0.10 7.10
CA THR A 53 -5.00 -0.46 8.49
C THR A 53 -3.67 -1.20 8.57
N GLU A 54 -3.44 -2.18 7.70
CA GLU A 54 -2.18 -2.92 7.66
C GLU A 54 -1.00 -2.06 7.17
N ALA A 55 -1.21 -1.21 6.16
CA ALA A 55 -0.18 -0.26 5.72
C ALA A 55 0.29 0.64 6.88
N ARG A 56 -0.63 1.14 7.70
CA ARG A 56 -0.31 1.95 8.90
C ARG A 56 0.42 1.14 9.98
N LYS A 57 0.06 -0.13 10.18
CA LYS A 57 0.78 -1.02 11.12
C LYS A 57 2.20 -1.29 10.65
N ALA A 58 2.40 -1.59 9.36
CA ALA A 58 3.72 -1.86 8.78
C ALA A 58 4.69 -0.68 9.00
N VAL A 59 4.22 0.57 8.92
CA VAL A 59 5.02 1.74 9.28
C VAL A 59 5.51 1.68 10.72
N ASN A 60 4.61 1.39 11.66
CA ASN A 60 4.92 1.38 13.07
C ASN A 60 5.93 0.28 13.42
N THR A 61 5.85 -0.88 12.77
CA THR A 61 6.80 -1.99 12.97
C THR A 61 8.17 -1.71 12.35
N LEU A 62 8.23 -1.00 11.22
CA LEU A 62 9.50 -0.61 10.57
C LEU A 62 10.16 0.64 11.20
N SER A 63 9.61 1.13 12.32
CA SER A 63 10.10 2.32 13.03
C SER A 63 11.00 2.01 14.23
N ASP A 64 11.23 0.72 14.52
CA ASP A 64 12.13 0.20 15.56
C ASP A 64 13.39 -0.41 14.91
#